data_AF-A0A1H1Y0W8-F1
#
_entry.id   AF-A0A1H1Y0W8-F1
#
_cell.length_a   1.000
_cell.length_b   1.000
_cell.length_c   1.000
_cell.angle_alpha   90.00
_cell.angle_beta   90.00
_cell.angle_gamma   90.00
#
_symmetry.space_group_name_H-M   'P 1'
#
loop_
_entity.id
_entity.type
_entity.pdbx_description
1 polymer ?
#
loop_
_entity_poly.entity_id
_entity_poly.type
_entity_poly.pdbx_seq_one_letter_code
_entity_poly.pdbx_strand_id
1 'polypeptide(L)'
;MTPMAFPIGPTEMIIILVIVLVLFGGARLAGLGKSTGRAIREFKEETKNLGGDKSEDVVDAEVVEPQNQQSQQQNPPAVGGAQQQQAPQEPQQQSAQQSGGSSTQSTQSYGSATQPTEARRDA
;
A
#
# COMPACT_ATOMS: atom_id res chain seq x y z
N MET A 1 -31.60 39.77 -35.66
CA MET A 1 -31.01 38.42 -35.67
C MET A 1 -30.17 38.28 -34.41
N THR A 2 -30.80 37.86 -33.32
CA THR A 2 -30.11 37.60 -32.05
C THR A 2 -29.29 36.32 -32.18
N PRO A 3 -27.96 36.34 -31.96
CA PRO A 3 -27.17 35.13 -32.03
C PRO A 3 -27.58 34.20 -30.89
N MET A 4 -27.95 32.95 -31.20
CA MET A 4 -28.05 31.88 -30.21
C MET A 4 -26.65 31.39 -29.83
N ALA A 5 -25.84 32.30 -29.27
CA ALA A 5 -24.71 31.92 -28.46
C ALA A 5 -25.29 31.29 -27.18
N PHE A 6 -24.95 30.02 -26.97
CA PHE A 6 -25.51 29.17 -25.91
C PHE A 6 -25.60 29.92 -24.57
N PRO A 7 -26.77 29.97 -23.91
CA PRO A 7 -26.83 30.32 -22.50
C PRO A 7 -26.28 29.14 -21.69
N ILE A 8 -24.95 28.94 -21.71
CA ILE A 8 -24.30 28.04 -20.73
C ILE A 8 -24.21 28.82 -19.43
N GLY A 9 -25.36 28.93 -18.76
CA GLY A 9 -25.45 29.51 -17.44
C GLY A 9 -24.86 28.57 -16.38
N PRO A 10 -24.78 29.03 -15.13
CA PRO A 10 -24.46 28.15 -14.01
C PRO A 10 -25.46 26.98 -13.89
N THR A 11 -26.71 27.16 -14.32
CA THR A 11 -27.74 26.12 -14.36
C THR A 11 -27.37 24.96 -15.28
N GLU A 12 -26.98 25.25 -16.53
CA GLU A 12 -26.55 24.24 -17.50
C GLU A 12 -25.29 23.51 -17.03
N MET A 13 -24.34 24.23 -16.42
CA MET A 13 -23.16 23.61 -15.80
C MET A 13 -23.53 22.65 -14.67
N ILE A 14 -24.49 22.99 -13.81
CA ILE A 14 -24.99 22.11 -12.75
C ILE A 14 -25.66 20.86 -13.35
N ILE A 15 -26.47 21.01 -14.41
CA ILE A 15 -27.12 19.87 -15.09
C ILE A 15 -26.07 18.89 -15.66
N ILE A 16 -25.03 19.41 -16.33
CA ILE A 16 -23.92 18.59 -16.86
C ILE A 16 -23.18 17.91 -15.71
N LEU A 17 -22.88 18.62 -14.62
CA LEU A 17 -22.21 18.08 -13.44
C LEU A 17 -23.04 16.93 -12.82
N VAL A 18 -24.37 17.09 -12.70
CA VAL A 18 -25.27 16.02 -12.21
C VAL A 18 -25.23 14.80 -13.13
N ILE A 19 -25.25 14.97 -14.46
CA ILE A 19 -25.14 13.84 -15.41
C ILE A 19 -23.80 13.11 -15.24
N VAL A 20 -22.69 13.83 -15.13
CA VAL A 20 -21.37 13.25 -14.84
C VAL A 20 -21.38 12.53 -13.49
N LEU A 21 -21.99 13.11 -12.45
CA LEU A 21 -22.05 12.53 -11.12
C LEU A 21 -22.90 11.23 -11.07
N VAL A 22 -23.92 11.10 -11.93
CA VAL A 22 -24.71 9.87 -12.09
C VAL A 22 -23.91 8.80 -12.86
N LEU A 23 -23.21 9.17 -13.94
CA LEU A 23 -22.45 8.22 -14.76
C LEU A 23 -21.19 7.70 -14.06
N PHE A 24 -20.43 8.57 -13.40
CA PHE A 24 -19.17 8.20 -12.73
C PHE A 24 -19.35 7.86 -11.24
N GLY A 25 -20.43 8.35 -10.61
CA GLY A 25 -20.65 8.25 -9.16
C GLY A 25 -19.82 9.26 -8.36
N GLY A 26 -20.41 9.79 -7.28
CA GLY A 26 -19.73 10.75 -6.40
C GLY A 26 -18.42 10.23 -5.81
N ALA A 27 -18.31 8.92 -5.53
CA ALA A 27 -17.09 8.32 -4.98
C ALA A 27 -15.89 8.36 -5.95
N ARG A 28 -16.10 8.21 -7.26
CA ARG A 28 -15.00 8.29 -8.25
C ARG A 28 -14.54 9.72 -8.45
N LEU A 29 -15.49 10.66 -8.55
CA LEU A 29 -15.18 12.08 -8.68
C LEU A 29 -14.48 12.64 -7.43
N ALA A 30 -14.92 12.24 -6.23
CA ALA A 30 -14.26 12.59 -4.97
C ALA A 30 -12.86 11.97 -4.84
N GLY A 31 -12.67 10.73 -5.29
CA GLY A 31 -11.35 10.07 -5.32
C GLY A 31 -10.35 10.83 -6.18
N LEU A 32 -10.74 11.16 -7.42
CA LEU A 32 -9.93 11.97 -8.33
C LEU A 32 -9.69 13.39 -7.78
N GLY A 33 -10.71 13.99 -7.16
CA GLY A 33 -10.61 15.29 -6.50
C GLY A 33 -9.60 15.30 -5.36
N LYS A 34 -9.55 14.24 -4.52
CA LYS A 34 -8.59 14.17 -3.40
C LYS A 34 -7.14 14.01 -3.87
N SER A 35 -6.88 13.26 -4.94
CA SER A 35 -5.53 13.15 -5.52
C SER A 35 -5.10 14.44 -6.23
N THR A 36 -5.96 14.99 -7.08
CA THR A 36 -5.67 16.21 -7.85
C THR A 36 -5.55 17.43 -6.93
N GLY A 37 -6.38 17.52 -5.88
CA GLY A 37 -6.30 18.58 -4.88
C GLY A 37 -4.99 18.58 -4.09
N ARG A 38 -4.45 17.39 -3.73
CA ARG A 38 -3.12 17.28 -3.11
C ARG A 38 -2.01 17.72 -4.08
N ALA A 39 -2.02 17.24 -5.32
CA ALA A 39 -1.05 17.67 -6.32
C ALA A 39 -1.07 19.19 -6.59
N ILE A 40 -2.26 19.82 -6.65
CA ILE A 40 -2.39 21.27 -6.80
C ILE A 40 -1.88 22.02 -5.56
N ARG A 41 -2.12 21.49 -4.35
CA ARG A 41 -1.62 22.06 -3.10
C ARG A 41 -0.09 22.04 -3.06
N GLU A 42 0.51 20.87 -3.27
CA GLU A 42 1.97 20.66 -3.31
C GLU A 42 2.61 21.57 -4.37
N PHE A 43 2.06 21.60 -5.59
CA PHE A 43 2.52 22.49 -6.66
C PHE A 43 2.43 23.98 -6.27
N LYS A 44 1.36 24.41 -5.59
CA LYS A 44 1.19 25.79 -5.12
C LYS A 44 2.16 26.15 -3.99
N GLU A 45 2.46 25.21 -3.10
CA GLU A 45 3.44 25.39 -2.02
C GLU A 45 4.86 25.50 -2.61
N GLU A 46 5.27 24.59 -3.50
CA GLU A 46 6.55 24.68 -4.22
C GLU A 46 6.66 25.97 -5.04
N THR A 47 5.60 26.34 -5.77
CA THR A 47 5.58 27.60 -6.55
C THR A 47 5.67 28.84 -5.65
N LYS A 48 5.06 28.84 -4.46
CA LYS A 48 5.20 29.94 -3.47
C LYS A 48 6.61 30.01 -2.85
N ASN A 49 7.30 28.87 -2.75
CA ASN A 49 8.70 28.82 -2.30
C ASN A 49 9.68 29.30 -3.40
N LEU A 50 9.35 29.08 -4.68
CA LEU A 50 10.14 29.53 -5.84
C LEU A 50 9.91 31.02 -6.15
N GLY A 51 8.66 31.45 -6.21
CA GLY A 51 8.25 32.85 -6.38
C GLY A 51 8.20 33.54 -5.02
N GLY A 52 9.36 34.00 -4.54
CA GLY A 52 9.59 34.44 -3.15
C GLY A 52 8.86 35.72 -2.71
N ASP A 53 7.53 35.70 -2.70
CA ASP A 53 6.69 36.78 -2.19
C ASP A 53 5.88 36.33 -0.96
N LYS A 54 6.02 37.07 0.15
CA LYS A 54 5.45 36.74 1.46
C LYS A 54 4.10 37.44 1.64
N SER A 55 3.07 36.94 0.96
CA SER A 55 1.68 37.28 1.30
C SER A 55 0.95 36.08 1.89
N GLU A 56 0.82 36.16 3.21
CA GLU A 56 -0.28 35.73 4.08
C GLU A 56 -0.80 34.29 4.04
N ASP A 57 -1.27 33.89 5.23
CA ASP A 57 -1.66 32.56 5.63
C ASP A 57 -3.19 32.44 5.49
N VAL A 58 -3.65 31.46 4.70
CA VAL A 58 -5.08 31.14 4.61
C VAL A 58 -5.27 29.88 5.41
N VAL A 59 -5.87 30.03 6.59
CA VAL A 59 -6.08 28.96 7.57
C VAL A 59 -6.55 27.67 6.93
N ASP A 60 -5.72 26.63 7.02
CA ASP A 60 -6.03 25.30 6.52
C ASP A 60 -7.26 24.79 7.26
N ALA A 61 -8.35 24.53 6.52
CA ALA A 61 -9.53 23.92 7.11
C ALA A 61 -9.16 22.49 7.53
N GLU A 62 -8.98 22.27 8.83
CA GLU A 62 -8.69 20.97 9.43
C GLU A 62 -9.83 19.99 9.11
N VAL A 63 -9.68 19.29 7.98
CA VAL A 63 -10.50 18.12 7.67
C VAL A 63 -10.00 17.00 8.57
N VAL A 64 -10.61 16.90 9.76
CA VAL A 64 -10.49 15.75 10.65
C VAL A 64 -10.75 14.50 9.83
N GLU A 65 -9.67 13.79 9.50
CA GLU A 65 -9.73 12.66 8.59
C GLU A 65 -10.38 11.48 9.34
N PRO A 66 -11.55 10.96 8.91
CA PRO A 66 -12.03 9.71 9.46
C PRO A 66 -11.01 8.64 9.08
N GLN A 67 -10.31 8.10 10.09
CA GLN A 67 -9.36 7.02 9.93
C GLN A 67 -10.06 5.80 9.30
N ASN A 68 -10.09 5.75 7.97
CA ASN A 68 -10.45 4.55 7.27
C ASN A 68 -9.23 3.63 7.29
N GLN A 69 -9.04 3.02 8.45
CA GLN A 69 -8.03 2.01 8.72
C GLN A 69 -8.24 0.86 7.75
N GLN A 70 -7.47 0.92 6.65
CA GLN A 70 -6.79 -0.21 6.04
C GLN A 70 -7.29 -1.57 6.53
N SER A 71 -8.40 -2.02 5.95
CA SER A 71 -8.95 -3.36 6.17
C SER A 71 -8.09 -4.41 5.47
N GLN A 72 -6.84 -4.55 5.92
CA GLN A 72 -6.03 -5.75 5.70
C GLN A 72 -6.62 -6.90 6.52
N GLN A 73 -7.80 -7.38 6.11
CA GLN A 73 -8.32 -8.67 6.55
C GLN A 73 -7.62 -9.77 5.77
N GLN A 74 -6.34 -10.00 6.11
CA GLN A 74 -5.65 -11.23 5.74
C GLN A 74 -6.24 -12.38 6.56
N ASN A 75 -7.38 -12.91 6.11
CA ASN A 75 -7.79 -14.26 6.50
C ASN A 75 -6.92 -15.24 5.70
N PRO A 76 -5.98 -15.99 6.29
CA PRO A 76 -5.50 -17.21 5.65
C PRO A 76 -6.69 -18.17 5.51
N PRO A 77 -6.91 -18.81 4.35
CA PRO A 77 -7.91 -19.86 4.26
C PRO A 77 -7.51 -21.01 5.17
N ALA A 78 -8.30 -21.24 6.22
CA ALA A 78 -8.20 -22.42 7.05
C ALA A 78 -8.63 -23.65 6.23
N VAL A 79 -7.70 -24.21 5.46
CA VAL A 79 -7.88 -25.52 4.82
C VAL A 79 -7.93 -26.56 5.93
N GLY A 80 -9.04 -27.28 6.02
CA GLY A 80 -9.30 -28.21 7.10
C GLY A 80 -8.28 -29.35 7.16
N GLY A 81 -7.55 -29.42 8.27
CA GLY A 81 -6.86 -30.61 8.77
C GLY A 81 -7.43 -30.94 10.14
N ALA A 82 -7.82 -32.19 10.37
CA ALA A 82 -8.55 -32.60 11.57
C ALA A 82 -7.65 -32.64 12.84
N GLN A 83 -8.32 -32.82 13.99
CA GLN A 83 -7.75 -33.05 15.33
C GLN A 83 -7.24 -31.75 16.01
N GLN A 84 -7.46 -31.52 17.31
CA GLN A 84 -7.71 -32.47 18.40
C GLN A 84 -8.85 -31.99 19.33
N GLN A 85 -9.74 -32.92 19.67
CA GLN A 85 -10.66 -32.84 20.81
C GLN A 85 -10.12 -33.83 21.88
N GLN A 86 -10.43 -33.56 23.16
CA GLN A 86 -10.25 -34.42 24.34
C GLN A 86 -8.99 -34.22 25.19
N ALA A 87 -9.27 -33.95 26.47
CA ALA A 87 -8.51 -34.32 27.66
C ALA A 87 -9.46 -35.14 28.55
N PRO A 88 -9.06 -35.73 29.70
CA PRO A 88 -7.74 -36.22 30.11
C PRO A 88 -7.76 -37.69 30.66
N GLN A 89 -6.68 -38.46 30.42
CA GLN A 89 -6.29 -39.74 31.06
C GLN A 89 -4.95 -40.21 30.43
N GLU A 90 -4.04 -40.97 31.04
CA GLU A 90 -3.72 -41.25 32.47
C GLU A 90 -2.24 -41.76 32.54
N PRO A 91 -1.50 -41.72 33.67
CA PRO A 91 -0.06 -42.00 33.68
C PRO A 91 0.26 -43.47 33.97
N GLN A 92 0.55 -44.28 32.95
CA GLN A 92 1.14 -45.62 33.14
C GLN A 92 2.56 -45.71 32.60
N GLN A 93 3.45 -46.08 33.51
CA GLN A 93 4.87 -46.33 33.31
C GLN A 93 5.02 -47.73 32.70
N GLN A 94 5.86 -47.90 31.66
CA GLN A 94 6.68 -49.11 31.66
C GLN A 94 8.00 -48.95 30.89
N SER A 95 9.03 -49.51 31.50
CA SER A 95 10.39 -49.64 31.01
C SER A 95 10.52 -50.59 29.82
N ALA A 96 11.46 -50.31 28.92
CA ALA A 96 12.70 -51.10 28.72
C ALA A 96 13.16 -51.16 27.26
N GLN A 97 14.49 -51.17 27.07
CA GLN A 97 15.21 -51.81 25.95
C GLN A 97 15.00 -51.22 24.53
N GLN A 98 15.95 -51.30 23.59
CA GLN A 98 17.41 -51.51 23.63
C GLN A 98 17.95 -51.15 22.24
N SER A 99 19.25 -50.84 22.13
CA SER A 99 19.99 -50.63 20.86
C SER A 99 19.48 -49.47 19.99
N GLY A 100 20.30 -48.77 19.22
CA GLY A 100 21.74 -48.93 18.94
C GLY A 100 21.98 -48.38 17.54
N GLY A 101 22.97 -47.50 17.35
CA GLY A 101 23.12 -46.82 16.06
C GLY A 101 23.79 -45.46 16.15
N SER A 102 25.07 -45.46 16.49
CA SER A 102 25.97 -44.34 16.22
C SER A 102 26.14 -44.12 14.71
N SER A 103 26.00 -42.88 14.24
CA SER A 103 26.86 -42.35 13.16
C SER A 103 26.76 -40.84 13.00
N THR A 104 27.67 -40.12 13.65
CA THR A 104 28.08 -38.77 13.24
C THR A 104 28.83 -38.87 11.92
N GLN A 105 28.47 -38.11 10.86
CA GLN A 105 29.49 -37.57 9.94
C GLN A 105 29.00 -36.44 9.01
N SER A 106 29.72 -35.32 9.08
CA SER A 106 30.20 -34.46 7.98
C SER A 106 29.48 -34.42 6.63
N THR A 107 29.20 -33.20 6.14
CA THR A 107 30.15 -32.57 5.19
C THR A 107 29.96 -31.05 5.09
N GLN A 108 31.07 -30.33 5.17
CA GLN A 108 31.15 -28.89 4.98
C GLN A 108 31.68 -28.61 3.57
N SER A 109 30.82 -28.08 2.69
CA SER A 109 31.21 -27.80 1.29
C SER A 109 31.75 -26.38 1.15
N TYR A 110 33.07 -26.24 1.18
CA TYR A 110 33.76 -25.03 0.74
C TYR A 110 34.01 -25.08 -0.78
N GLY A 111 33.64 -24.01 -1.49
CA GLY A 111 34.26 -23.65 -2.78
C GLY A 111 34.81 -22.22 -2.67
N SER A 112 36.13 -22.01 -2.68
CA SER A 112 36.97 -21.85 -3.88
C SER A 112 36.50 -20.65 -4.74
N ALA A 113 36.90 -19.40 -4.47
CA ALA A 113 38.25 -18.81 -4.59
C ALA A 113 38.70 -18.52 -6.04
N THR A 114 39.50 -17.44 -6.20
CA THR A 114 40.04 -16.86 -7.46
C THR A 114 39.01 -16.07 -8.30
N GLN A 115 39.30 -14.90 -8.89
CA GLN A 115 40.54 -14.13 -9.08
C GLN A 115 40.26 -12.60 -9.02
N PRO A 116 41.16 -11.75 -8.49
CA PRO A 116 41.27 -10.35 -8.88
C PRO A 116 42.15 -10.23 -10.14
N THR A 117 41.67 -9.56 -11.19
CA THR A 117 42.46 -9.34 -12.42
C THR A 117 43.12 -7.97 -12.37
N GLU A 118 44.44 -7.92 -12.21
CA GLU A 118 45.24 -6.70 -12.30
C GLU A 118 45.30 -6.18 -13.75
N ALA A 119 44.55 -5.11 -14.05
CA ALA A 119 44.71 -4.36 -15.30
C ALA A 119 45.94 -3.44 -15.22
N ARG A 120 47.11 -4.00 -15.50
CA ARG A 120 48.42 -3.33 -15.38
C ARG A 120 48.86 -2.70 -16.72
N ARG A 121 48.91 -1.36 -16.73
CA ARG A 121 49.70 -0.47 -17.64
C ARG A 121 49.47 -0.61 -19.14
N ASP A 122 49.19 0.53 -19.79
CA ASP A 122 49.74 0.89 -21.10
C ASP A 122 49.81 2.43 -21.22
N ALA A 123 50.89 2.92 -21.84
CA ALA A 123 51.19 4.30 -22.27
C ALA A 123 51.03 5.45 -21.25
#